data_AF-A0A0C2MN55-F1
#
_entry.id   AF-A0A0C2MN55-F1
#
_cell.length_a   1.000
_cell.length_b   1.000
_cell.length_c   1.000
_cell.angle_alpha   90.00
_cell.angle_beta   90.00
_cell.angle_gamma   90.00
#
_symmetry.space_group_name_H-M   'P 1'
#
loop_
_entity.id
_entity.type
_entity.pdbx_description
1 polymer ?
#
loop_
_entity_poly.entity_id
_entity_poly.type
_entity_poly.pdbx_seq_one_letter_code
_entity_poly.pdbx_strand_id
1 'polypeptide(L)'
;MSVWDYHGLTIVNNRKKRSHSHIDALVKSKIPNTKKELQSFLGSCNYLSKFLKNFAHTAAPLYKRLKDNVSWNRDNSCNETFSALINLIKNTFDWQTKHSHPIQTIY
;
A
#
# COMPACT_ATOMS: atom_id res chain seq x y z
N MET A 1 -4.01 32.38 13.68
CA MET A 1 -5.14 31.44 13.87
C MET A 1 -4.62 30.14 14.46
N SER A 2 -5.09 29.78 15.66
CA SER A 2 -4.58 28.70 16.49
C SER A 2 -5.11 27.32 16.04
N VAL A 3 -4.20 26.41 15.73
CA VAL A 3 -4.49 24.97 15.55
C VAL A 3 -4.58 24.35 16.94
N TRP A 4 -5.72 23.76 17.30
CA TRP A 4 -5.89 23.00 18.53
C TRP A 4 -5.85 21.50 18.21
N ASP A 5 -4.92 20.79 18.85
CA ASP A 5 -4.79 19.33 18.84
C ASP A 5 -5.60 18.77 20.02
N TYR A 6 -6.63 17.97 19.74
CA TYR A 6 -7.31 17.15 20.74
C TYR A 6 -7.67 15.80 20.10
N HIS A 7 -7.10 14.71 20.64
CA HIS A 7 -7.27 13.32 20.21
C HIS A 7 -6.77 12.95 18.80
N GLY A 8 -5.66 13.52 18.34
CA GLY A 8 -4.90 12.98 17.20
C GLY A 8 -5.57 13.06 15.82
N LEU A 9 -6.59 13.89 15.68
CA LEU A 9 -7.30 14.10 14.42
C LEU A 9 -7.17 15.55 13.96
N THR A 10 -6.12 15.84 13.18
CA THR A 10 -6.04 17.09 12.42
C THR A 10 -6.98 17.02 11.22
N ILE A 11 -8.18 17.59 11.35
CA ILE A 11 -9.15 17.70 10.25
C ILE A 11 -8.74 18.87 9.35
N VAL A 12 -7.81 18.61 8.43
CA VAL A 12 -7.52 19.53 7.31
C VAL A 12 -8.19 19.01 6.04
N ASN A 13 -9.30 19.65 5.68
CA ASN A 13 -9.97 19.65 4.38
C ASN A 13 -10.13 18.29 3.68
N ASN A 14 -11.36 17.76 3.70
CA ASN A 14 -12.02 16.82 2.77
C ASN A 14 -11.23 16.25 1.57
N ARG A 15 -10.06 15.67 1.82
CA ARG A 15 -9.33 14.79 0.92
C ARG A 15 -9.24 13.48 1.69
N LYS A 16 -9.64 12.38 1.08
CA LYS A 16 -9.42 11.03 1.61
C LYS A 16 -7.91 10.79 1.72
N LYS A 17 -7.26 11.34 2.74
CA LYS A 17 -5.87 11.03 3.11
C LYS A 17 -5.91 9.59 3.57
N ARG A 18 -5.33 8.69 2.78
CA ARG A 18 -5.15 7.30 3.20
C ARG A 18 -4.37 7.33 4.51
N SER A 19 -4.83 6.58 5.51
CA SER A 19 -4.11 6.48 6.77
C SER A 19 -2.72 5.93 6.46
N HIS A 20 -1.70 6.67 6.86
CA HIS A 20 -0.31 6.27 6.69
C HIS A 20 -0.07 4.87 7.26
N SER A 21 -0.78 4.55 8.35
CA SER A 21 -0.78 3.25 9.01
C SER A 21 -1.23 2.09 8.10
N HIS A 22 -2.17 2.29 7.19
CA HIS A 22 -2.65 1.20 6.31
C HIS A 22 -1.63 0.91 5.19
N ILE A 23 -0.99 1.95 4.67
CA ILE A 23 0.09 1.82 3.67
C ILE A 23 1.31 1.17 4.35
N ASP A 24 1.66 1.62 5.54
CA ASP A 24 2.79 1.10 6.31
C ASP A 24 2.61 -0.39 6.66
N ALA A 25 1.40 -0.81 7.03
CA ALA A 25 1.07 -2.22 7.25
C ALA A 25 1.24 -3.08 5.99
N LEU A 26 0.89 -2.54 4.81
CA LEU A 26 1.08 -3.23 3.54
C LEU A 26 2.55 -3.32 3.16
N VAL A 27 3.32 -2.23 3.33
CA VAL A 27 4.76 -2.20 3.05
C VAL A 27 5.54 -3.14 3.98
N LYS A 28 5.14 -3.23 5.26
CA LYS A 28 5.71 -4.14 6.25
C LYS A 28 5.17 -5.57 6.16
N SER A 29 4.18 -5.83 5.29
CA SER A 29 3.63 -7.17 5.14
C SER A 29 4.70 -8.13 4.62
N LYS A 30 4.75 -9.31 5.22
CA LYS A 30 5.64 -10.39 4.81
C LYS A 30 5.12 -11.00 3.50
N ILE A 31 6.03 -11.60 2.74
CA ILE A 31 5.69 -12.35 1.53
C ILE A 31 4.75 -13.50 1.93
N PRO A 32 3.55 -13.59 1.35
CA PRO A 32 2.57 -14.59 1.72
C PRO A 32 3.14 -16.00 1.48
N ASN A 33 3.01 -16.88 2.47
CA ASN A 33 3.41 -18.28 2.33
C ASN A 33 2.26 -19.13 1.81
N THR A 34 1.02 -18.69 2.07
CA THR A 34 -0.20 -19.41 1.69
C THR A 34 -1.08 -18.62 0.73
N LYS A 35 -1.91 -19.34 -0.03
CA LYS A 35 -2.93 -18.75 -0.92
C LYS A 35 -3.87 -17.79 -0.18
N LYS A 36 -4.23 -18.11 1.06
CA LYS A 36 -5.10 -17.27 1.92
C LYS A 36 -4.44 -15.95 2.30
N GLU A 37 -3.15 -15.97 2.68
CA GLU A 37 -2.41 -14.74 2.98
C GLU A 37 -2.29 -13.86 1.73
N LEU A 38 -2.02 -14.45 0.56
CA LEU A 38 -1.99 -13.68 -0.69
C LEU A 38 -3.35 -13.06 -1.01
N GLN A 39 -4.46 -13.80 -0.84
CA GLN A 39 -5.80 -13.26 -1.06
C GLN A 39 -6.12 -12.11 -0.12
N SER A 40 -5.79 -12.24 1.17
CA SER A 40 -5.98 -11.17 2.16
C SER A 40 -5.16 -9.92 1.80
N PHE A 41 -3.91 -10.10 1.40
CA PHE A 41 -3.05 -9.03 0.94
C PHE A 41 -3.61 -8.35 -0.32
N LEU A 42 -3.98 -9.12 -1.35
CA LEU A 42 -4.55 -8.55 -2.57
C LEU A 42 -5.91 -7.89 -2.35
N GLY A 43 -6.70 -8.37 -1.39
CA GLY A 43 -7.94 -7.71 -0.96
C GLY A 43 -7.67 -6.33 -0.35
N SER A 44 -6.62 -6.24 0.47
CA SER A 44 -6.16 -4.96 1.02
C SER A 44 -5.56 -4.05 -0.06
N CYS A 45 -4.80 -4.59 -1.01
CA CYS A 45 -4.28 -3.85 -2.16
C CYS A 45 -5.38 -3.41 -3.14
N ASN A 46 -6.49 -4.14 -3.23
CA ASN A 46 -7.62 -3.76 -4.10
C ASN A 46 -8.17 -2.39 -3.71
N TYR A 47 -8.16 -2.05 -2.43
CA TYR A 47 -8.49 -0.70 -1.97
C TYR A 47 -7.50 0.37 -2.49
N LEU A 48 -6.22 0.03 -2.59
CA LEU A 48 -5.17 0.91 -3.11
C LEU A 48 -5.09 0.95 -4.64
N SER A 49 -5.64 -0.03 -5.35
CA SER A 49 -5.57 -0.17 -6.81
C SER A 49 -6.03 1.09 -7.56
N LYS A 50 -7.02 1.82 -7.01
CA LYS A 50 -7.56 3.08 -7.56
C LYS A 50 -6.52 4.22 -7.60
N PHE A 51 -5.43 4.08 -6.88
CA PHE A 51 -4.40 5.10 -6.72
C PHE A 51 -3.05 4.70 -7.31
N LEU A 52 -2.85 3.41 -7.55
CA LEU A 52 -1.62 2.85 -8.07
C LEU A 52 -1.75 2.68 -9.59
N LYS A 53 -1.09 3.55 -10.36
CA LYS A 53 -1.00 3.40 -11.81
C LYS A 53 -0.23 2.10 -12.10
N ASN A 54 -0.76 1.24 -12.96
CA ASN A 54 -0.21 -0.07 -13.35
C ASN A 54 -0.27 -1.19 -12.28
N PHE A 55 -0.98 -1.02 -11.16
CA PHE A 55 -1.13 -2.10 -10.18
C PHE A 55 -1.71 -3.38 -10.78
N ALA A 56 -2.75 -3.27 -11.62
CA ALA A 56 -3.38 -4.43 -12.24
C ALA A 56 -2.39 -5.22 -13.11
N HIS A 57 -1.45 -4.54 -13.78
CA HIS A 57 -0.44 -5.19 -14.61
C HIS A 57 0.56 -5.95 -13.74
N THR A 58 1.07 -5.33 -12.67
CA THR A 58 2.03 -5.96 -11.74
C THR A 58 1.38 -7.09 -10.93
N ALA A 59 0.11 -6.95 -10.56
CA ALA A 59 -0.64 -7.93 -9.78
C ALA A 59 -1.25 -9.06 -10.63
N ALA A 60 -1.39 -8.88 -11.94
CA ALA A 60 -1.94 -9.90 -12.86
C ALA A 60 -1.30 -11.29 -12.71
N PRO A 61 0.03 -11.45 -12.67
CA PRO A 61 0.66 -12.75 -12.38
C PRO A 61 0.23 -13.34 -11.04
N LEU A 62 0.06 -12.54 -9.99
CA LEU A 62 -0.42 -13.01 -8.68
C LEU A 62 -1.88 -13.47 -8.75
N TYR A 63 -2.75 -12.72 -9.44
CA TYR A 63 -4.15 -13.11 -9.63
C TYR A 63 -4.30 -14.41 -10.44
N LYS A 64 -3.45 -14.63 -11.45
CA LYS A 64 -3.43 -15.89 -12.20
C LYS A 64 -3.10 -17.09 -11.30
N ARG A 65 -2.16 -16.91 -10.36
CA ARG A 65 -1.78 -17.94 -9.37
C ARG A 65 -2.88 -18.22 -8.34
N LEU A 66 -3.82 -17.30 -8.14
CA LEU A 66 -4.96 -17.48 -7.25
C LEU A 66 -6.13 -18.27 -7.87
N LYS A 67 -6.13 -18.52 -9.17
CA LYS A 67 -7.19 -19.31 -9.82
C LYS A 67 -7.23 -20.73 -9.25
N ASP A 68 -8.42 -21.32 -9.25
CA ASP A 68 -8.68 -22.62 -8.60
C ASP A 68 -7.87 -23.77 -9.20
N ASN A 69 -7.49 -23.63 -10.47
CA ASN A 69 -6.75 -24.64 -11.23
C ASN A 69 -5.22 -24.55 -11.09
N VAL A 70 -4.69 -23.67 -10.24
CA VAL A 70 -3.26 -23.45 -10.08
C VAL A 70 -2.83 -23.79 -8.65
N SER A 71 -1.94 -24.76 -8.51
CA SER A 71 -1.29 -25.04 -7.23
C SER A 71 -0.45 -23.84 -6.82
N TRP A 72 -0.71 -23.32 -5.62
CA TRP A 72 0.05 -22.21 -5.07
C TRP A 72 1.46 -22.69 -4.74
N ASN A 73 2.44 -22.19 -5.49
CA ASN A 73 3.85 -22.44 -5.21
C ASN A 73 4.55 -21.12 -4.89
N ARG A 74 5.29 -21.10 -3.77
CA ARG A 74 6.12 -19.96 -3.38
C ARG A 74 7.41 -19.98 -4.21
N ASP A 75 7.27 -19.66 -5.48
CA ASP A 75 8.38 -19.58 -6.41
C ASP A 75 9.09 -18.21 -6.30
N ASN A 76 10.36 -18.14 -6.70
CA ASN A 76 11.11 -16.89 -6.76
C ASN A 76 10.37 -15.81 -7.56
N SER A 77 9.73 -16.20 -8.67
CA SER A 77 8.95 -15.28 -9.49
C SER A 77 7.79 -14.62 -8.71
N CYS A 78 7.18 -15.36 -7.77
CA CYS A 78 6.12 -14.82 -6.93
C CYS A 78 6.66 -13.81 -5.92
N ASN A 79 7.84 -14.07 -5.36
CA ASN A 79 8.51 -13.16 -4.44
C ASN A 79 8.94 -11.86 -5.15
N GLU A 80 9.50 -11.97 -6.34
CA GLU A 80 9.87 -10.80 -7.17
C GLU A 80 8.66 -9.95 -7.51
N THR A 81 7.58 -10.58 -7.95
CA THR A 81 6.32 -9.90 -8.28
C THR A 81 5.74 -9.18 -7.06
N PHE A 82 5.73 -9.85 -5.89
CA PHE A 82 5.27 -9.25 -4.64
C PHE A 82 6.13 -8.05 -4.23
N SER A 83 7.45 -8.19 -4.30
CA SER A 83 8.41 -7.13 -3.98
C SER A 83 8.26 -5.93 -4.91
N ALA A 84 8.05 -6.16 -6.21
CA ALA A 84 7.77 -5.11 -7.18
C ALA A 84 6.48 -4.34 -6.84
N LEU A 85 5.46 -5.05 -6.39
CA LEU A 85 4.17 -4.48 -6.01
C LEU A 85 4.27 -3.62 -4.73
N ILE A 86 5.01 -4.10 -3.72
CA ILE A 86 5.35 -3.31 -2.53
C ILE A 86 6.18 -2.09 -2.89
N ASN A 87 7.15 -2.22 -3.79
CA ASN A 87 7.98 -1.10 -4.22
C ASN A 87 7.16 -0.05 -4.98
N LEU A 88 6.19 -0.47 -5.80
CA LEU A 88 5.24 0.43 -6.46
C LEU A 88 4.40 1.22 -5.44
N ILE A 89 3.89 0.52 -4.42
CA ILE A 89 3.16 1.14 -3.29
C ILE A 89 4.06 2.15 -2.59
N LYS A 90 5.29 1.74 -2.22
CA LYS A 90 6.25 2.59 -1.53
C LYS A 90 6.56 3.84 -2.36
N ASN A 91 6.97 3.70 -3.62
CA ASN A 91 7.30 4.82 -4.49
C ASN A 91 6.13 5.79 -4.69
N THR A 92 4.90 5.27 -4.81
CA THR A 92 3.70 6.11 -4.96
C THR A 92 3.42 6.96 -3.72
N PHE A 93 3.75 6.46 -2.52
CA PHE A 93 3.42 7.13 -1.26
C PHE A 93 4.61 7.82 -0.56
N ASP A 94 5.85 7.50 -0.94
CA ASP A 94 7.09 8.12 -0.47
C ASP A 94 7.15 9.61 -0.85
N TRP A 95 6.63 10.01 -2.03
CA TRP A 95 6.59 11.42 -2.43
C TRP A 95 5.73 12.30 -1.50
N GLN A 96 4.72 11.73 -0.82
CA GLN A 96 3.84 12.49 0.07
C GLN A 96 4.43 12.77 1.45
N THR A 97 5.34 11.93 1.97
CA THR A 97 6.00 12.16 3.27
C THR A 97 7.08 13.23 3.16
N LYS A 98 7.79 13.27 2.03
CA LYS A 98 8.87 14.25 1.80
C LYS A 98 8.37 15.70 1.74
N HIS A 99 7.13 15.92 1.31
CA HIS A 99 6.47 17.23 1.30
C HIS A 99 5.70 17.59 2.58
N SER A 100 5.77 16.75 3.61
CA SER A 100 5.20 17.04 4.93
C SER A 100 6.31 17.27 5.98
N HIS A 101 7.38 17.98 5.62
CA HIS A 101 8.13 18.71 6.63
C HIS A 101 7.43 20.04 6.92
N PRO A 102 7.33 20.43 8.20
CA PRO A 102 6.47 21.50 8.68
C PRO A 102 6.82 22.81 7.99
N ILE A 103 5.80 23.61 7.72
CA ILE A 103 5.91 25.06 7.59
C ILE A 103 6.86 25.52 8.69
N GLN A 104 8.10 25.88 8.34
CA GLN A 104 8.97 26.52 9.29
C GLN A 104 8.29 27.85 9.63
N THR A 105 7.62 27.91 10.78
CA THR A 105 7.14 29.15 11.34
C THR A 105 8.37 29.86 11.89
N ILE A 106 8.99 30.69 11.06
CA ILE A 106 9.89 31.73 11.52
C ILE A 106 9.12 33.05 11.47
N TYR A 107 8.64 33.46 12.64
CA TYR A 107 8.42 34.87 12.97
C TYR A 107 8.76 35.06 14.43
#